data_AF-A0A2I6S6X2-F1
#
_entry.id   AF-A0A2I6S6X2-F1
#
_cell.length_a   1.000
_cell.length_b   1.000
_cell.length_c   1.000
_cell.angle_alpha   90.00
_cell.angle_beta   90.00
_cell.angle_gamma   90.00
#
_symmetry.space_group_name_H-M   'P 1'
#
loop_
_entity.id
_entity.type
_entity.pdbx_description
1 polymer ?
#
loop_
_entity_poly.entity_id
_entity_poly.type
_entity_poly.pdbx_seq_one_letter_code
_entity_poly.pdbx_strand_id
1 'polypeptide(L)'
;MPITIPDKIIAEAQRWELRYCQGQCSLFDAIWYHMHLGVPVPQLLFDAFSHAQMEYQEGKFSDLAEPFGVAMTKREKNRWKRVPDLSNIRFHVDGASQKGFPKTNPSYYENTAFHQVAELTGLSPQHIFDLYYKAR
;
A
#
# COMPACT_ATOMS: atom_id res chain seq x y z
N MET A 1 -32.71 -11.13 -0.31
CA MET A 1 -31.70 -11.85 -1.10
C MET A 1 -30.38 -11.12 -0.92
N PRO A 2 -29.24 -11.79 -0.71
CA PRO A 2 -27.95 -11.11 -0.66
C PRO A 2 -27.68 -10.45 -2.01
N ILE A 3 -27.41 -9.14 -2.01
CA ILE A 3 -26.99 -8.41 -3.21
C ILE A 3 -25.62 -8.98 -3.56
N THR A 4 -25.54 -9.72 -4.67
CA THR A 4 -24.30 -10.32 -5.13
C THR A 4 -23.72 -9.40 -6.19
N ILE A 5 -22.60 -8.76 -5.89
CA ILE A 5 -21.92 -7.85 -6.80
C ILE A 5 -21.04 -8.68 -7.74
N PRO A 6 -21.17 -8.55 -9.06
CA PRO A 6 -20.29 -9.22 -10.02
C PRO A 6 -18.81 -8.89 -9.80
N ASP A 7 -17.92 -9.88 -9.91
CA ASP A 7 -16.46 -9.71 -9.74
C ASP A 7 -15.87 -8.64 -10.67
N LYS A 8 -16.43 -8.46 -11.87
CA LYS A 8 -16.02 -7.41 -12.80
C LYS A 8 -16.24 -6.00 -12.22
N ILE A 9 -17.34 -5.81 -11.51
CA ILE A 9 -17.68 -4.53 -10.88
C ILE A 9 -16.78 -4.28 -9.67
N ILE A 10 -16.46 -5.33 -8.90
CA ILE A 10 -15.50 -5.25 -7.79
C ILE A 10 -14.11 -4.87 -8.32
N ALA A 11 -13.63 -5.53 -9.38
CA ALA A 11 -12.35 -5.24 -10.00
C ALA A 11 -12.29 -3.82 -10.60
N GLU A 12 -13.40 -3.32 -11.13
CA GLU A 12 -13.51 -1.95 -11.61
C GLU A 12 -13.41 -0.94 -10.47
N ALA A 13 -14.11 -1.15 -9.35
CA ALA A 13 -14.02 -0.31 -8.17
C ALA A 13 -12.58 -0.30 -7.60
N GLN A 14 -11.93 -1.46 -7.50
CA GLN A 14 -10.53 -1.57 -7.04
C GLN A 14 -9.54 -0.78 -7.93
N ARG A 15 -9.82 -0.59 -9.22
CA ARG A 15 -8.97 0.25 -10.08
C ARG A 15 -9.03 1.72 -9.66
N TRP A 16 -10.18 2.20 -9.18
CA TRP A 16 -10.32 3.57 -8.71
C TRP A 16 -9.62 3.79 -7.37
N GLU A 17 -9.66 2.80 -6.48
CA GLU A 17 -8.82 2.78 -5.27
C GLU A 17 -7.32 2.87 -5.64
N LEU A 18 -6.87 2.06 -6.60
CA LEU A 18 -5.49 2.09 -7.07
C LEU A 18 -5.11 3.45 -7.68
N ARG A 19 -6.00 4.06 -8.48
CA ARG A 19 -5.80 5.38 -9.08
C ARG A 19 -5.66 6.46 -8.01
N TYR A 20 -6.48 6.41 -6.96
CA TYR A 20 -6.34 7.30 -5.81
C TYR A 20 -4.98 7.11 -5.12
N CYS A 21 -4.60 5.85 -4.87
CA CYS A 21 -3.29 5.52 -4.27
C CYS A 21 -2.10 6.00 -5.10
N GLN A 22 -2.26 6.03 -6.43
CA GLN A 22 -1.27 6.56 -7.37
C GLN A 22 -1.36 8.08 -7.52
N GLY A 23 -2.37 8.71 -6.91
CA GLY A 23 -2.73 10.12 -7.03
C GLY A 23 -3.01 10.55 -8.46
N GLN A 24 -3.73 9.70 -9.19
CA GLN A 24 -4.23 9.93 -10.55
C GLN A 24 -5.70 10.40 -10.55
N CYS A 25 -6.41 10.26 -9.43
CA CYS A 25 -7.74 10.81 -9.23
C CYS A 25 -7.86 11.40 -7.82
N SER A 26 -8.92 12.17 -7.61
CA SER A 26 -9.25 12.76 -6.32
C SER A 26 -9.84 11.70 -5.37
N LEU A 27 -9.85 11.99 -4.06
CA LEU A 27 -10.52 11.14 -3.06
C LEU A 27 -12.02 11.07 -3.33
N PHE A 28 -12.61 12.21 -3.71
CA PHE A 28 -14.02 12.30 -4.08
C PHE A 28 -14.36 11.38 -5.25
N ASP A 29 -13.57 11.43 -6.33
CA ASP A 29 -13.80 10.57 -7.51
C ASP A 29 -13.77 9.09 -7.11
N ALA A 30 -12.77 8.68 -6.32
CA ALA A 30 -12.64 7.28 -5.91
C ALA A 30 -13.84 6.82 -5.06
N ILE A 31 -14.26 7.62 -4.08
CA ILE A 31 -15.44 7.31 -3.25
C ILE A 31 -16.71 7.28 -4.11
N TRP A 32 -16.89 8.29 -4.97
CA TRP A 32 -18.06 8.40 -5.84
C TRP A 32 -18.19 7.18 -6.76
N TYR A 33 -17.10 6.69 -7.34
CA TYR A 33 -17.12 5.51 -8.19
C TYR A 33 -17.52 4.24 -7.43
N HIS A 34 -17.06 4.05 -6.19
CA HIS A 34 -17.53 2.93 -5.36
C HIS A 34 -19.04 3.01 -5.11
N MET A 35 -19.54 4.20 -4.73
CA MET A 35 -20.98 4.41 -4.49
C MET A 35 -21.81 4.22 -5.76
N HIS A 36 -21.34 4.72 -6.89
CA HIS A 36 -22.02 4.61 -8.19
C HIS A 36 -22.12 3.15 -8.66
N LEU A 37 -21.07 2.36 -8.45
CA LEU A 37 -21.03 0.94 -8.79
C LEU A 37 -21.76 0.06 -7.77
N GLY A 38 -22.28 0.62 -6.68
CA GLY A 38 -22.93 -0.12 -5.60
C GLY A 38 -21.97 -1.01 -4.80
N VAL A 39 -20.67 -0.72 -4.85
CA VAL A 39 -19.62 -1.44 -4.11
C VAL A 39 -19.37 -0.71 -2.79
N PRO A 40 -19.24 -1.44 -1.66
CA PRO A 40 -18.82 -0.83 -0.41
C PRO A 40 -17.54 0.00 -0.57
N VAL A 41 -17.51 1.16 0.06
CA VAL A 41 -16.30 2.00 0.09
C VAL A 41 -15.28 1.30 0.99
N PRO A 42 -14.05 1.05 0.52
CA PRO A 42 -13.01 0.41 1.32
C PRO A 42 -12.61 1.30 2.49
N GLN A 43 -12.21 0.66 3.60
CA GLN A 43 -11.83 1.35 4.83
C GLN A 43 -10.77 2.44 4.59
N LEU A 44 -9.85 2.20 3.67
CA LEU A 44 -8.82 3.16 3.27
C LEU A 44 -9.40 4.52 2.84
N LEU A 45 -10.37 4.52 1.93
CA LEU A 45 -10.96 5.74 1.41
C LEU A 45 -11.84 6.40 2.49
N PHE A 46 -12.49 5.60 3.32
CA PHE A 46 -13.28 6.07 4.45
C PHE A 46 -12.42 6.78 5.52
N ASP A 47 -11.28 6.20 5.89
CA ASP A 47 -10.35 6.80 6.84
C ASP A 47 -9.76 8.10 6.31
N ALA A 48 -9.40 8.13 5.02
CA ALA A 48 -8.92 9.34 4.35
C ALA A 48 -9.98 10.46 4.35
N PHE A 49 -11.25 10.10 4.08
CA PHE A 49 -12.37 11.03 4.14
C PHE A 49 -12.58 11.56 5.57
N SER A 50 -12.56 10.68 6.55
CA SER A 50 -12.74 11.04 7.96
C SER A 50 -11.64 11.99 8.44
N HIS A 51 -10.39 11.72 8.05
CA HIS A 51 -9.27 12.60 8.34
C HIS A 51 -9.42 13.98 7.68
N ALA A 52 -9.74 14.02 6.39
CA ALA A 52 -10.02 15.26 5.66
C ALA A 52 -11.12 16.10 6.33
N GLN A 53 -12.19 15.44 6.78
CA GLN A 53 -13.30 16.09 7.46
C GLN A 53 -12.88 16.65 8.84
N MET A 54 -12.09 15.91 9.61
CA MET A 54 -11.55 16.38 10.88
C MET A 54 -10.67 17.62 10.69
N GLU A 55 -9.77 17.61 9.72
CA GLU A 55 -8.87 18.73 9.46
C GLU A 55 -9.60 20.00 9.02
N TYR A 56 -10.68 19.84 8.25
CA TYR A 56 -11.57 20.95 7.92
C TYR A 56 -12.28 21.51 9.17
N GLN A 57 -12.80 20.64 10.04
CA GLN A 57 -13.42 21.07 11.31
C GLN A 57 -12.42 21.77 12.25
N GLU A 58 -11.15 21.37 12.21
CA GLU A 58 -10.05 22.02 12.93
C GLU A 58 -9.63 23.37 12.30
N GLY A 59 -10.20 23.74 11.16
CA GLY A 59 -9.88 25.00 10.46
C GLY A 59 -8.52 24.99 9.76
N LYS A 60 -7.92 23.81 9.53
CA LYS A 60 -6.65 23.70 8.78
C LYS A 60 -6.80 24.08 7.31
N PHE A 61 -8.00 23.91 6.76
CA PHE A 61 -8.35 24.26 5.39
C PHE A 61 -9.60 25.15 5.37
N SER A 62 -9.66 26.10 4.44
CA SER A 62 -10.81 27.00 4.27
C SER A 62 -11.97 26.33 3.52
N ASP A 63 -11.68 25.28 2.75
CA ASP A 63 -12.68 24.47 2.07
C ASP A 63 -12.33 22.97 2.10
N LEU A 64 -13.31 22.14 1.73
CA LEU A 64 -13.16 20.70 1.57
C LEU A 64 -12.67 20.30 0.17
N ALA A 65 -12.59 21.25 -0.76
CA ALA A 65 -12.14 20.99 -2.13
C ALA A 65 -10.64 20.66 -2.16
N GLU A 66 -9.85 21.34 -1.33
CA GLU A 66 -8.42 21.04 -1.14
C GLU A 66 -8.19 19.59 -0.69
N PRO A 67 -8.69 19.11 0.47
CA PRO A 67 -8.43 17.75 0.96
C PRO A 67 -9.08 16.66 0.10
N PHE A 68 -10.24 16.91 -0.52
CA PHE A 68 -10.83 15.96 -1.45
C PHE A 68 -10.10 15.90 -2.79
N GLY A 69 -9.41 16.98 -3.18
CA GLY A 69 -8.58 17.10 -4.39
C GLY A 69 -7.14 16.61 -4.23
N VAL A 70 -6.66 16.31 -3.02
CA VAL A 70 -5.26 15.89 -2.82
C VAL A 70 -5.04 14.47 -3.37
N ALA A 71 -4.40 14.42 -4.53
CA ALA A 71 -3.57 13.29 -4.92
C ALA A 71 -2.55 13.05 -3.80
N MET A 72 -2.58 11.87 -3.16
CA MET A 72 -1.68 11.47 -2.06
C MET A 72 -0.30 12.15 -2.15
N THR A 73 0.17 12.73 -1.06
CA THR A 73 1.46 13.41 -1.07
C THR A 73 2.57 12.45 -1.51
N LYS A 74 3.66 12.98 -2.09
CA LYS A 74 4.81 12.15 -2.52
C LYS A 74 5.33 11.23 -1.41
N ARG A 75 5.25 11.69 -0.15
CA ARG A 75 5.62 10.92 1.05
C ARG A 75 4.68 9.72 1.26
N GLU A 76 3.38 9.92 1.11
CA GLU A 76 2.38 8.85 1.29
C GLU A 76 2.38 7.88 0.10
N LYS A 77 2.55 8.36 -1.14
CA LYS A 77 2.76 7.50 -2.32
C LYS A 77 3.98 6.59 -2.13
N ASN A 78 5.08 7.13 -1.60
CA ASN A 78 6.28 6.35 -1.29
C ASN A 78 6.04 5.34 -0.15
N ARG A 79 5.24 5.70 0.85
CA ARG A 79 4.83 4.77 1.92
C ARG A 79 4.02 3.61 1.35
N TRP A 80 3.04 3.89 0.49
CA TRP A 80 2.19 2.87 -0.14
C TRP A 80 2.94 1.97 -1.11
N LYS A 81 3.87 2.50 -1.91
CA LYS A 81 4.75 1.66 -2.74
C LYS A 81 5.59 0.69 -1.91
N ARG A 82 6.03 1.12 -0.72
CA ARG A 82 6.86 0.29 0.17
C ARG A 82 6.10 -0.84 0.88
N VAL A 83 4.79 -0.73 1.09
CA VAL A 83 4.04 -1.74 1.89
C VAL A 83 3.97 -3.11 1.19
N PRO A 84 3.61 -3.21 -0.11
CA PRO A 84 3.67 -4.47 -0.85
C PRO A 84 5.09 -5.02 -0.99
N ASP A 85 6.08 -4.13 -1.18
CA ASP A 85 7.49 -4.51 -1.28
C ASP A 85 7.97 -5.17 0.03
N LEU A 86 7.54 -4.65 1.19
CA LEU A 86 7.88 -5.21 2.50
C LEU A 86 7.20 -6.56 2.76
N SER A 87 5.93 -6.73 2.37
CA SER A 87 5.24 -8.01 2.52
C SER A 87 5.84 -9.08 1.61
N ASN A 88 6.18 -8.71 0.37
CA ASN A 88 6.84 -9.61 -0.58
C ASN A 88 8.25 -9.99 -0.09
N ILE A 89 9.04 -9.03 0.39
CA ILE A 89 10.38 -9.30 0.94
C ILE A 89 10.29 -10.28 2.11
N ARG A 90 9.34 -10.10 3.03
CA ARG A 90 9.16 -11.04 4.16
C ARG A 90 8.80 -12.44 3.69
N PHE A 91 7.82 -12.55 2.79
CA PHE A 91 7.42 -13.83 2.22
C PHE A 91 8.60 -14.57 1.59
N HIS A 92 9.40 -13.87 0.79
CA HIS A 92 10.56 -14.46 0.12
C HIS A 92 11.71 -14.82 1.09
N VAL A 93 12.00 -13.98 2.09
CA VAL A 93 13.03 -14.27 3.10
C VAL A 93 12.63 -15.45 3.98
N ASP A 94 11.36 -15.52 4.38
CA ASP A 94 10.83 -16.62 5.18
C ASP A 94 10.83 -17.92 4.36
N GLY A 95 10.45 -17.87 3.08
CA GLY A 95 10.51 -19.01 2.17
C GLY A 95 11.95 -19.49 1.89
N ALA A 96 12.90 -18.57 1.73
CA ALA A 96 14.32 -18.93 1.59
C ALA A 96 14.87 -19.57 2.88
N SER A 97 14.41 -19.10 4.05
CA SER A 97 14.83 -19.70 5.32
C SER A 97 14.28 -21.10 5.53
N GLN A 98 13.05 -21.38 5.08
CA GLN A 98 12.49 -22.74 5.07
C GLN A 98 13.28 -23.69 4.16
N LYS A 99 13.98 -23.18 3.14
CA LYS A 99 14.88 -23.95 2.26
C LYS A 99 16.27 -24.18 2.85
N GLY A 100 16.53 -23.73 4.08
CA GLY A 100 17.78 -23.95 4.80
C GLY A 100 18.74 -22.76 4.82
N PHE A 101 18.38 -21.61 4.27
CA PHE A 101 19.24 -20.43 4.29
C PHE A 101 19.06 -19.63 5.60
N PRO A 102 20.15 -19.27 6.30
CA PRO A 102 20.03 -18.56 7.57
C PRO A 102 19.57 -17.10 7.37
N LYS A 103 18.74 -16.60 8.30
CA LYS A 103 18.34 -15.18 8.39
C LYS A 103 19.38 -14.36 9.16
N THR A 104 20.67 -14.53 8.85
CA THR A 104 21.78 -13.82 9.49
C THR A 104 22.19 -12.59 8.67
N ASN A 105 22.93 -11.68 9.30
CA ASN A 105 23.34 -10.43 8.65
C ASN A 105 24.24 -10.73 7.42
N PRO A 106 23.81 -10.32 6.21
CA PRO A 106 24.53 -10.61 4.97
C PRO A 106 25.88 -9.87 4.85
N SER A 107 26.14 -8.83 5.65
CA SER A 107 27.44 -8.15 5.66
C SER A 107 28.56 -8.99 6.29
N TYR A 108 28.21 -9.96 7.14
CA TYR A 108 29.18 -10.80 7.86
C TYR A 108 29.17 -12.26 7.42
N TYR A 109 28.11 -12.68 6.73
CA TYR A 109 27.90 -14.07 6.33
C TYR A 109 27.46 -14.14 4.87
N GLU A 110 28.08 -15.02 4.11
CA GLU A 110 27.69 -15.35 2.73
C GLU A 110 26.53 -16.36 2.73
N ASN A 111 25.83 -16.50 1.59
CA ASN A 111 24.75 -17.47 1.39
C ASN A 111 23.63 -17.41 2.44
N THR A 112 23.17 -16.20 2.76
CA THR A 112 22.03 -16.00 3.66
C THR A 112 20.71 -15.94 2.88
N ALA A 113 19.58 -16.05 3.59
CA ALA A 113 18.25 -15.86 3.00
C ALA A 113 18.14 -14.51 2.26
N PHE A 114 18.86 -13.49 2.72
CA PHE A 114 18.89 -12.16 2.10
C PHE A 114 19.65 -12.13 0.77
N HIS A 115 20.67 -12.99 0.58
CA HIS A 115 21.35 -13.13 -0.71
C HIS A 115 20.44 -13.78 -1.74
N GLN A 116 19.69 -14.80 -1.34
CA GLN A 116 18.73 -15.48 -2.20
C GLN A 116 17.60 -14.55 -2.65
N VAL A 117 17.13 -13.66 -1.77
CA VAL A 117 16.11 -12.68 -2.13
C VAL A 117 16.69 -11.51 -2.93
N ALA A 118 17.97 -11.17 -2.74
CA ALA A 118 18.67 -10.16 -3.54
C ALA A 118 18.72 -10.53 -5.02
N GLU A 119 19.00 -11.79 -5.34
CA GLU A 119 18.99 -12.28 -6.73
C GLU A 119 17.61 -12.18 -7.38
N LEU A 120 16.53 -12.38 -6.61
CA LEU A 120 15.16 -12.31 -7.11
C LEU A 120 14.66 -10.87 -7.30
N THR A 121 15.12 -9.94 -6.47
CA THR A 121 14.58 -8.57 -6.40
C THR A 121 15.49 -7.53 -7.04
N GLY A 122 16.74 -7.87 -7.34
CA GLY A 122 17.75 -6.93 -7.87
C GLY A 122 18.20 -5.89 -6.84
N LEU A 123 17.81 -6.03 -5.57
CA LEU A 123 18.21 -5.15 -4.47
C LEU A 123 19.44 -5.71 -3.75
N SER A 124 20.20 -4.85 -3.04
CA SER A 124 21.35 -5.34 -2.29
C SER A 124 20.92 -6.19 -1.08
N PRO A 125 21.64 -7.27 -0.74
CA PRO A 125 21.31 -8.13 0.42
C PRO A 125 21.17 -7.33 1.72
N GLN A 126 22.06 -6.35 1.93
CA GLN A 126 22.01 -5.48 3.11
C GLN A 126 20.75 -4.60 3.14
N HIS A 127 20.30 -4.11 1.98
CA HIS A 127 19.05 -3.34 1.90
C HIS A 127 17.83 -4.19 2.27
N ILE A 128 17.81 -5.45 1.85
CA ILE A 128 16.73 -6.40 2.18
C ILE A 128 16.77 -6.76 3.67
N PHE A 129 17.95 -6.99 4.23
CA PHE A 129 18.13 -7.20 5.68
C PHE A 129 17.57 -6.03 6.48
N ASP A 130 17.94 -4.81 6.10
CA ASP A 130 17.44 -3.58 6.69
C ASP A 130 15.91 -3.48 6.59
N LEU A 131 15.34 -3.75 5.43
CA LEU A 131 13.88 -3.72 5.21
C LEU A 131 13.15 -4.78 6.05
N TYR A 132 13.71 -5.99 6.13
CA TYR A 132 13.11 -7.11 6.88
C TYR A 132 13.01 -6.81 8.38
N TYR A 133 14.07 -6.23 8.98
CA TYR A 133 14.14 -5.93 10.41
C TYR A 133 13.63 -4.53 10.80
N LYS A 134 13.70 -3.50 9.93
CA LYS A 134 13.11 -2.17 10.18
C LYS A 134 11.59 -2.13 10.04
N ALA A 135 10.97 -3.16 9.47
CA ALA A 135 9.51 -3.27 9.38
C ALA A 135 8.85 -3.85 10.65
N ARG A 136 9.57 -3.93 11.78
CA ARG A 136 9.04 -4.21 13.11
C ARG A 136 8.76 -2.91 13.84
#